data_AF-A0A956LNV0-F1
#
_entry.id   AF-A0A956LNV0-F1
#
_cell.length_a   1.000
_cell.length_b   1.000
_cell.length_c   1.000
_cell.angle_alpha   90.00
_cell.angle_beta   90.00
_cell.angle_gamma   90.00
#
_symmetry.space_group_name_H-M   'P 1'
#
loop_
_entity.id
_entity.type
_entity.pdbx_description
1 polymer ?
#
loop_
_entity_poly.entity_id
_entity_poly.type
_entity_poly.pdbx_seq_one_letter_code
_entity_poly.pdbx_strand_id
1 'polypeptide(L)'
;MTKALDHDSPLDLLLVPDDEEKPTLETGLDHDAAAGESERRGVEPADFPEFGESPSSIYHQRWGVVVPRDRARAEELLARVRPLIKRRHEQMDAPVKVFRAPVDDSLEAALRWRDEVYYDGPFKEVPRYLLLLGDLDEVPASLQQVQMHETFMGRLAFRDPTGYEAYVEKLLRHEGKPAHDERSATFYTVHDGSGATRIGHRALVKPVFERAQQEQASAAYPAGELRSLGEGVLSRDDFLGVARGTRGGVMFSMSHGAGAPSSGWQGDRETMLAHQGALSFGSKGKLYASELDERPFLQDCFWFMFACYGAGTPRRSRFHHWLTRLSEHRQYGGLADGVLNSLPDGAAPGFTAALPQRALANPYGPLAVFGHMDLAWTYGFLEFDSGKKKERPDKFYNLLLSMMEGRTAGVALFELARYYNEKLAHIAEVYDAREERRVKGELNPAEEDARLGHLWMIRQDLLGYVLLGDPAARLNYPDFAPARAGASSGQAVAQHPEIIEMRSDDLREPPAERSPSDASPAGFSAAAQAAEPARDVHQALDGDDARARQEVSSER
;
A
#
# COMPACT_ATOMS: atom_id res chain seq x y z
N MET A 1 7.43 -11.96 52.51
CA MET A 1 8.44 -10.92 52.32
C MET A 1 8.72 -10.81 50.84
N THR A 2 7.97 -9.94 50.18
CA THR A 2 8.13 -9.60 48.76
C THR A 2 9.45 -8.86 48.63
N LYS A 3 10.44 -9.44 47.93
CA LYS A 3 11.65 -8.71 47.54
C LYS A 3 11.18 -7.59 46.61
N ALA A 4 11.35 -6.35 47.04
CA ALA A 4 11.33 -5.22 46.12
C ALA A 4 12.35 -5.52 45.03
N LEU A 5 11.90 -5.51 43.78
CA LEU A 5 12.82 -5.44 42.64
C LEU A 5 13.50 -4.07 42.73
N ASP A 6 14.81 -4.08 42.60
CA ASP A 6 15.65 -2.89 42.73
C ASP A 6 15.28 -1.93 41.58
N HIS A 7 14.66 -0.81 41.92
CA HIS A 7 14.05 0.15 40.99
C HIS A 7 15.08 1.08 40.30
N ASP A 8 16.33 0.66 40.22
CA ASP A 8 17.46 1.55 39.90
C ASP A 8 18.61 0.76 39.24
N SER A 9 18.29 -0.10 38.27
CA SER A 9 19.33 -0.77 37.50
C SER A 9 19.84 0.19 36.42
N PRO A 10 21.07 0.74 36.51
CA PRO A 10 21.60 1.63 35.49
C PRO A 10 21.73 0.90 34.15
N LEU A 11 21.71 1.64 33.04
CA LEU A 11 21.97 1.06 31.72
C LEU A 11 23.47 0.77 31.58
N ASP A 12 23.87 -0.44 31.90
CA ASP A 12 25.28 -0.87 31.90
C ASP A 12 25.77 -1.31 30.53
N LEU A 13 27.08 -1.08 30.27
CA LEU A 13 27.79 -1.61 29.11
C LEU A 13 28.41 -2.96 29.43
N LEU A 14 28.03 -4.01 28.70
CA LEU A 14 28.56 -5.37 28.86
C LEU A 14 29.89 -5.56 28.11
N LEU A 15 30.90 -4.76 28.46
CA LEU A 15 32.24 -4.81 27.85
C LEU A 15 33.31 -4.77 28.93
N VAL A 16 34.34 -5.58 28.77
CA VAL A 16 35.58 -5.60 29.58
C VAL A 16 36.74 -5.51 28.56
N PRO A 17 37.71 -4.59 28.72
CA PRO A 17 38.90 -4.58 27.89
C PRO A 17 39.63 -5.92 27.97
N ASP A 18 40.20 -6.43 26.86
CA ASP A 18 40.81 -7.78 26.82
C ASP A 18 42.00 -7.96 27.79
N ASP A 19 42.68 -6.85 28.13
CA ASP A 19 43.80 -6.79 29.06
C ASP A 19 43.41 -6.38 30.49
N GLU A 20 42.13 -6.11 30.74
CA GLU A 20 41.61 -5.73 32.05
C GLU A 20 40.55 -6.72 32.55
N GLU A 21 40.37 -6.81 33.87
CA GLU A 21 39.31 -7.64 34.48
C GLU A 21 38.08 -6.81 34.89
N LYS A 22 38.03 -5.54 34.48
CA LYS A 22 37.00 -4.57 34.92
C LYS A 22 36.11 -4.11 33.76
N PRO A 23 34.83 -3.82 34.02
CA PRO A 23 33.95 -3.26 33.00
C PRO A 23 34.49 -1.95 32.42
N THR A 24 34.28 -1.73 31.13
CA THR A 24 34.70 -0.52 30.42
C THR A 24 34.04 0.75 30.96
N LEU A 25 32.81 0.66 31.46
CA LEU A 25 32.14 1.73 32.21
C LEU A 25 32.03 1.30 33.67
N GLU A 26 32.64 2.06 34.58
CA GLU A 26 32.56 1.79 36.03
C GLU A 26 31.15 2.03 36.60
N THR A 27 30.36 2.87 35.92
CA THR A 27 28.96 3.17 36.21
C THR A 27 28.17 3.21 34.90
N GLY A 28 27.00 2.57 34.84
CA GLY A 28 26.10 2.68 33.71
C GLY A 28 25.57 4.09 33.47
N LEU A 29 24.81 4.27 32.38
CA LEU A 29 24.26 5.58 32.01
C LEU A 29 23.21 6.03 33.04
N ASP A 30 23.21 7.35 33.31
CA ASP A 30 22.39 7.98 34.34
C ASP A 30 20.88 7.84 34.05
N HIS A 31 20.11 7.32 35.01
CA HIS A 31 18.71 6.91 34.84
C HIS A 31 17.71 8.07 35.01
N ASP A 32 18.19 9.26 35.43
CA ASP A 32 17.36 10.45 35.66
C ASP A 32 16.58 10.92 34.42
N ALA A 33 16.99 10.51 33.21
CA ALA A 33 16.26 10.80 31.97
C ALA A 33 14.99 9.94 31.75
N ALA A 34 14.89 8.78 32.41
CA ALA A 34 13.76 7.84 32.32
C ALA A 34 12.91 7.78 33.60
N ALA A 35 13.25 8.55 34.63
CA ALA A 35 12.61 8.56 35.95
C ALA A 35 11.09 8.92 35.95
N GLY A 36 10.55 9.39 34.82
CA GLY A 36 9.13 9.68 34.62
C GLY A 36 8.34 8.58 33.90
N GLU A 37 8.99 7.51 33.43
CA GLU A 37 8.31 6.42 32.73
C GLU A 37 7.78 5.39 33.74
N SER A 38 6.49 5.09 33.68
CA SER A 38 5.90 4.03 34.49
C SER A 38 6.37 2.67 34.01
N GLU A 39 6.93 1.83 34.89
CA GLU A 39 7.21 0.43 34.60
C GLU A 39 5.94 -0.27 34.07
N ARG A 40 6.00 -0.73 32.82
CA ARG A 40 5.07 -1.75 32.34
C ARG A 40 5.43 -3.06 33.02
N ARG A 41 4.42 -3.76 33.53
CA ARG A 41 4.56 -5.06 34.21
C ARG A 41 5.51 -5.96 33.41
N GLY A 42 6.51 -6.55 34.08
CA GLY A 42 7.48 -7.45 33.47
C GLY A 42 6.79 -8.51 32.62
N VAL A 43 7.27 -8.63 31.38
CA VAL A 43 6.80 -9.59 30.37
C VAL A 43 7.42 -10.95 30.73
N GLU A 44 6.60 -11.98 30.93
CA GLU A 44 7.07 -13.34 31.17
C GLU A 44 7.63 -13.93 29.85
N PRO A 45 8.69 -14.75 29.83
CA PRO A 45 9.28 -15.29 28.59
C PRO A 45 8.31 -16.07 27.68
N ALA A 46 7.15 -16.49 28.19
CA ALA A 46 6.06 -17.12 27.43
C ALA A 46 5.23 -16.14 26.58
N ASP A 47 5.62 -14.86 26.56
CA ASP A 47 4.88 -13.74 25.97
C ASP A 47 5.42 -13.32 24.59
N PHE A 48 6.21 -14.15 23.91
CA PHE A 48 6.58 -13.89 22.51
C PHE A 48 5.67 -14.69 21.56
N PRO A 49 5.10 -14.05 20.52
CA PRO A 49 4.24 -14.76 19.59
C PRO A 49 5.03 -15.82 18.79
N GLU A 50 4.56 -17.06 18.84
CA GLU A 50 5.11 -18.18 18.07
C GLU A 50 4.54 -18.15 16.64
N PHE A 51 5.30 -17.56 15.71
CA PHE A 51 4.92 -17.46 14.29
C PHE A 51 5.52 -18.56 13.41
N GLY A 52 6.07 -19.63 13.99
CA GLY A 52 6.81 -20.68 13.25
C GLY A 52 5.93 -21.57 12.37
N GLU A 53 4.62 -21.61 12.63
CA GLU A 53 3.65 -22.40 11.87
C GLU A 53 3.28 -21.75 10.53
N SER A 54 2.65 -22.52 9.64
CA SER A 54 2.24 -22.02 8.31
C SER A 54 1.48 -20.69 8.42
N PRO A 55 1.94 -19.62 7.73
CA PRO A 55 1.28 -18.33 7.70
C PRO A 55 -0.18 -18.39 7.22
N SER A 56 -0.52 -19.40 6.40
CA SER A 56 -1.88 -19.60 5.87
C SER A 56 -2.80 -20.42 6.79
N SER A 57 -2.30 -20.90 7.93
CA SER A 57 -3.08 -21.73 8.86
C SER A 57 -3.93 -20.85 9.78
N ILE A 58 -5.23 -20.75 9.50
CA ILE A 58 -6.18 -20.02 10.35
C ILE A 58 -6.19 -20.57 11.78
N TYR A 59 -6.02 -21.89 11.94
CA TYR A 59 -5.95 -22.55 13.24
C TYR A 59 -4.81 -22.01 14.11
N HIS A 60 -3.58 -21.98 13.58
CA HIS A 60 -2.39 -21.54 14.33
C HIS A 60 -2.29 -20.01 14.43
N GLN A 61 -2.59 -19.30 13.34
CA GLN A 61 -2.40 -17.86 13.26
C GLN A 61 -3.56 -17.08 13.90
N ARG A 62 -4.70 -17.74 14.17
CA ARG A 62 -5.92 -17.17 14.75
C ARG A 62 -6.52 -16.03 13.90
N TRP A 63 -7.79 -15.75 14.12
CA TRP A 63 -8.59 -14.78 13.38
C TRP A 63 -9.45 -13.97 14.34
N GLY A 64 -9.41 -12.66 14.18
CA GLY A 64 -10.14 -11.68 14.98
C GLY A 64 -10.78 -10.62 14.10
N VAL A 65 -11.68 -9.85 14.72
CA VAL A 65 -12.40 -8.78 14.05
C VAL A 65 -12.27 -7.49 14.83
N VAL A 66 -12.02 -6.39 14.13
CA VAL A 66 -12.03 -5.04 14.68
C VAL A 66 -13.29 -4.34 14.19
N VAL A 67 -14.08 -3.83 15.13
CA VAL A 67 -15.38 -3.21 14.87
C VAL A 67 -15.35 -1.73 15.22
N PRO A 68 -16.31 -0.93 14.72
CA PRO A 68 -16.40 0.48 15.05
C PRO A 68 -16.52 0.70 16.55
N ARG A 69 -16.10 1.88 17.00
CA ARG A 69 -16.21 2.24 18.42
C ARG A 69 -17.68 2.29 18.86
N ASP A 70 -18.54 2.88 18.01
CA ASP A 70 -19.97 2.97 18.28
C ASP A 70 -20.57 1.58 18.49
N ARG A 71 -21.28 1.41 19.60
CA ARG A 71 -21.75 0.09 20.02
C ARG A 71 -22.89 -0.43 19.15
N ALA A 72 -23.84 0.42 18.79
CA ALA A 72 -24.97 0.02 17.97
C ALA A 72 -24.50 -0.38 16.58
N ARG A 73 -23.60 0.41 15.99
CA ARG A 73 -23.00 0.11 14.69
C ARG A 73 -22.12 -1.14 14.72
N ALA A 74 -21.33 -1.34 15.77
CA ALA A 74 -20.57 -2.57 15.96
C ALA A 74 -21.47 -3.81 16.02
N GLU A 75 -22.54 -3.75 16.82
CA GLU A 75 -23.50 -4.86 16.95
C GLU A 75 -24.23 -5.13 15.62
N GLU A 76 -24.58 -4.08 14.88
CA GLU A 76 -25.15 -4.20 13.54
C GLU A 76 -24.19 -4.95 12.60
N LEU A 77 -22.95 -4.45 12.43
CA LEU A 77 -21.97 -5.05 11.52
C LEU A 77 -21.63 -6.50 11.90
N LEU A 78 -21.46 -6.79 13.19
CA LEU A 78 -21.25 -8.15 13.68
C LEU A 78 -22.43 -9.08 13.36
N ALA A 79 -23.67 -8.58 13.42
CA ALA A 79 -24.84 -9.37 13.08
C ALA A 79 -24.84 -9.74 11.59
N ARG A 80 -24.46 -8.81 10.70
CA ARG A 80 -24.39 -9.03 9.25
C ARG A 80 -23.34 -10.07 8.86
N VAL A 81 -22.16 -10.04 9.49
CA VAL A 81 -21.08 -11.00 9.20
C VAL A 81 -21.08 -12.23 10.12
N ARG A 82 -22.14 -12.43 10.90
CA ARG A 82 -22.25 -13.57 11.83
C ARG A 82 -21.95 -14.94 11.20
N PRO A 83 -22.41 -15.25 9.96
CA PRO A 83 -22.06 -16.51 9.32
C PRO A 83 -20.55 -16.69 9.13
N LEU A 84 -19.82 -15.61 8.80
CA LEU A 84 -18.37 -15.63 8.67
C LEU A 84 -17.69 -15.86 10.02
N ILE A 85 -18.12 -15.16 11.06
CA ILE A 85 -17.59 -15.34 12.43
C ILE A 85 -17.76 -16.80 12.87
N LYS A 86 -18.93 -17.40 12.61
CA LYS A 86 -19.18 -18.82 12.89
C LYS A 86 -18.21 -19.72 12.14
N ARG A 87 -18.00 -19.48 10.84
CA ARG A 87 -17.06 -20.25 10.02
C ARG A 87 -15.62 -20.16 10.55
N ARG A 88 -15.17 -18.97 10.94
CA ARG A 88 -13.81 -18.74 11.48
C ARG A 88 -13.64 -19.38 12.86
N HIS A 89 -14.66 -19.31 13.72
CA HIS A 89 -14.69 -20.04 14.99
C HIS A 89 -14.47 -21.54 14.78
N GLU A 90 -15.18 -22.16 13.84
CA GLU A 90 -15.04 -23.59 13.50
C GLU A 90 -13.65 -23.93 12.96
N GLN A 91 -13.04 -23.07 12.14
CA GLN A 91 -11.71 -23.30 11.56
C GLN A 91 -10.57 -23.16 12.59
N MET A 92 -10.76 -22.31 13.60
CA MET A 92 -9.78 -22.10 14.66
C MET A 92 -9.92 -23.07 15.82
N ASP A 93 -11.10 -23.69 15.97
CA ASP A 93 -11.50 -24.40 17.18
C ASP A 93 -11.31 -23.53 18.44
N ALA A 94 -11.64 -22.25 18.32
CA ALA A 94 -11.44 -21.25 19.37
C ALA A 94 -12.41 -20.06 19.18
N PRO A 95 -12.79 -19.35 20.26
CA PRO A 95 -13.63 -18.16 20.13
C PRO A 95 -12.93 -17.06 19.33
N VAL A 96 -13.69 -16.37 18.50
CA VAL A 96 -13.23 -15.18 17.76
C VAL A 96 -13.07 -14.01 18.73
N LYS A 97 -11.89 -13.39 18.76
CA LYS A 97 -11.67 -12.13 19.49
C LYS A 97 -12.28 -10.96 18.71
N VAL A 98 -13.00 -10.09 19.43
CA VAL A 98 -13.63 -8.88 18.89
C VAL A 98 -13.00 -7.67 19.57
N PHE A 99 -12.37 -6.79 18.80
CA PHE A 99 -11.75 -5.57 19.28
C PHE A 99 -12.55 -4.35 18.85
N ARG A 100 -12.61 -3.31 19.68
CA ARG A 100 -13.19 -2.01 19.29
C ARG A 100 -12.09 -1.07 18.82
N ALA A 101 -12.34 -0.35 17.74
CA ALA A 101 -11.43 0.67 17.23
C ALA A 101 -11.17 1.81 18.26
N PRO A 102 -10.02 2.51 18.16
CA PRO A 102 -9.72 3.68 18.97
C PRO A 102 -10.67 4.86 18.69
N VAL A 103 -10.65 5.86 19.58
CA VAL A 103 -11.53 7.04 19.51
C VAL A 103 -11.11 8.02 18.42
N ASP A 104 -9.82 8.18 18.18
CA ASP A 104 -9.27 9.12 17.20
C ASP A 104 -8.45 8.42 16.10
N ASP A 105 -8.27 9.13 14.97
CA ASP A 105 -7.59 8.63 13.76
C ASP A 105 -6.06 8.85 13.79
N SER A 106 -5.49 9.24 14.94
CA SER A 106 -4.06 9.53 15.06
C SER A 106 -3.20 8.26 15.06
N LEU A 107 -1.92 8.44 14.76
CA LEU A 107 -0.92 7.37 14.90
C LEU A 107 -0.72 7.00 16.37
N GLU A 108 -0.75 7.98 17.27
CA GLU A 108 -0.54 7.78 18.70
C GLU A 108 -1.64 6.92 19.33
N ALA A 109 -2.90 7.18 18.99
CA ALA A 109 -4.01 6.36 19.45
C ALA A 109 -3.98 4.94 18.87
N ALA A 110 -3.55 4.77 17.62
CA ALA A 110 -3.35 3.45 17.04
C ALA A 110 -2.23 2.67 17.73
N LEU A 111 -1.12 3.31 18.10
CA LEU A 111 -0.04 2.70 18.86
C LEU A 111 -0.47 2.33 20.28
N ARG A 112 -1.16 3.23 21.00
CA ARG A 112 -1.76 2.92 22.31
C ARG A 112 -2.74 1.76 22.22
N TRP A 113 -3.61 1.76 21.21
CA TRP A 113 -4.57 0.67 21.00
C TRP A 113 -3.85 -0.68 20.79
N ARG A 114 -2.77 -0.71 20.01
CA ARG A 114 -1.98 -1.93 19.84
C ARG A 114 -1.47 -2.43 21.19
N ASP A 115 -0.82 -1.56 21.94
CA ASP A 115 -0.14 -1.93 23.17
C ASP A 115 -1.13 -2.31 24.31
N GLU A 116 -2.26 -1.60 24.41
CA GLU A 116 -3.21 -1.72 25.54
C GLU A 116 -4.41 -2.63 25.23
N VAL A 117 -4.76 -2.83 23.96
CA VAL A 117 -5.99 -3.56 23.57
C VAL A 117 -5.68 -4.79 22.73
N TYR A 118 -4.80 -4.69 21.73
CA TYR A 118 -4.49 -5.82 20.86
C TYR A 118 -3.62 -6.86 21.58
N TYR A 119 -2.61 -6.40 22.32
CA TYR A 119 -1.73 -7.23 23.13
C TYR A 119 -2.26 -7.53 24.54
N ASP A 120 -3.54 -7.23 24.80
CA ASP A 120 -4.17 -7.62 26.07
C ASP A 120 -4.46 -9.13 26.10
N GLY A 121 -3.76 -9.85 26.97
CA GLY A 121 -3.91 -11.28 27.22
C GLY A 121 -2.79 -12.15 26.63
N PRO A 122 -2.96 -13.49 26.66
CA PRO A 122 -1.90 -14.42 26.26
C PRO A 122 -1.56 -14.30 24.76
N PHE A 123 -0.26 -14.20 24.43
CA PHE A 123 0.22 -14.02 23.05
C PHE A 123 -0.21 -15.13 22.08
N LYS A 124 -0.28 -16.39 22.56
CA LYS A 124 -0.80 -17.54 21.77
C LYS A 124 -2.26 -17.41 21.34
N GLU A 125 -3.01 -16.48 21.94
CA GLU A 125 -4.41 -16.19 21.63
C GLU A 125 -4.57 -14.89 20.82
N VAL A 126 -3.48 -14.18 20.53
CA VAL A 126 -3.52 -12.94 19.75
C VAL A 126 -3.72 -13.28 18.27
N PRO A 127 -4.81 -12.78 17.64
CA PRO A 127 -5.10 -13.08 16.26
C PRO A 127 -4.21 -12.32 15.30
N ARG A 128 -3.56 -13.06 14.41
CA ARG A 128 -2.74 -12.48 13.36
C ARG A 128 -3.58 -12.12 12.14
N TYR A 129 -4.65 -12.85 11.86
CA TYR A 129 -5.66 -12.39 10.89
C TYR A 129 -6.63 -11.42 11.54
N LEU A 130 -6.73 -10.21 11.00
CA LEU A 130 -7.62 -9.17 11.51
C LEU A 130 -8.50 -8.63 10.38
N LEU A 131 -9.81 -8.83 10.52
CA LEU A 131 -10.81 -8.21 9.66
C LEU A 131 -11.32 -6.90 10.27
N LEU A 132 -11.15 -5.79 9.57
CA LEU A 132 -11.74 -4.50 9.91
C LEU A 132 -13.15 -4.42 9.32
N LEU A 133 -14.15 -4.13 10.16
CA LEU A 133 -15.52 -3.86 9.72
C LEU A 133 -15.84 -2.37 9.84
N GLY A 134 -16.20 -1.75 8.72
CA GLY A 134 -16.53 -0.32 8.66
C GLY A 134 -15.54 0.47 7.81
N ASP A 135 -15.98 1.66 7.40
CA ASP A 135 -15.20 2.57 6.58
C ASP A 135 -14.14 3.33 7.42
N LEU A 136 -13.38 4.24 6.82
CA LEU A 136 -12.22 4.89 7.44
C LEU A 136 -12.56 5.86 8.58
N ASP A 137 -13.80 6.34 8.65
CA ASP A 137 -14.35 7.11 9.77
C ASP A 137 -14.79 6.23 10.94
N GLU A 138 -15.24 5.02 10.66
CA GLU A 138 -15.70 4.06 11.67
C GLU A 138 -14.54 3.27 12.29
N VAL A 139 -13.56 2.87 11.45
CA VAL A 139 -12.33 2.17 11.84
C VAL A 139 -11.14 2.85 11.15
N PRO A 140 -10.31 3.62 11.88
CA PRO A 140 -9.27 4.44 11.28
C PRO A 140 -8.25 3.69 10.42
N ALA A 141 -7.79 4.35 9.36
CA ALA A 141 -6.69 3.83 8.52
C ALA A 141 -5.37 3.69 9.30
N SER A 142 -5.15 4.52 10.33
CA SER A 142 -3.94 4.48 11.16
C SER A 142 -3.76 3.13 11.86
N LEU A 143 -4.86 2.50 12.31
CA LEU A 143 -4.82 1.17 12.92
C LEU A 143 -4.31 0.12 11.92
N GLN A 144 -4.82 0.15 10.69
CA GLN A 144 -4.38 -0.75 9.63
C GLN A 144 -2.89 -0.58 9.32
N GLN A 145 -2.40 0.66 9.35
CA GLN A 145 -1.00 0.99 9.09
C GLN A 145 -0.06 0.61 10.24
N VAL A 146 -0.51 0.73 11.49
CA VAL A 146 0.26 0.29 12.65
C VAL A 146 0.35 -1.23 12.66
N GLN A 147 -0.73 -1.95 12.36
CA GLN A 147 -0.75 -3.41 12.48
C GLN A 147 -0.15 -4.19 11.31
N MET A 148 -0.03 -3.60 10.12
CA MET A 148 0.35 -4.35 8.91
C MET A 148 1.78 -4.94 8.90
N HIS A 149 2.65 -4.54 9.83
CA HIS A 149 4.02 -5.09 9.91
C HIS A 149 4.08 -6.49 10.51
N GLU A 150 3.05 -6.90 11.25
CA GLU A 150 3.00 -8.18 11.96
C GLU A 150 1.72 -8.99 11.67
N THR A 151 0.62 -8.33 11.28
CA THR A 151 -0.69 -8.94 11.06
C THR A 151 -1.11 -9.03 9.60
N PHE A 152 -2.03 -9.95 9.33
CA PHE A 152 -2.75 -10.11 8.07
C PHE A 152 -4.06 -9.33 8.12
N MET A 153 -4.01 -8.09 7.66
CA MET A 153 -5.15 -7.18 7.69
C MET A 153 -6.01 -7.31 6.43
N GLY A 154 -7.34 -7.31 6.61
CA GLY A 154 -8.29 -7.04 5.53
C GLY A 154 -9.42 -6.15 6.02
N ARG A 155 -10.14 -5.49 5.11
CA ARG A 155 -11.23 -4.58 5.46
C ARG A 155 -12.49 -4.89 4.65
N LEU A 156 -13.63 -4.90 5.32
CA LEU A 156 -14.95 -4.80 4.69
C LEU A 156 -15.58 -3.46 5.07
N ALA A 157 -15.82 -2.64 4.06
CA ALA A 157 -16.52 -1.38 4.19
C ALA A 157 -17.51 -1.32 3.02
N PHE A 158 -18.80 -1.24 3.31
CA PHE A 158 -19.84 -1.10 2.29
C PHE A 158 -20.74 0.08 2.65
N ARG A 159 -20.93 1.00 1.69
CA ARG A 159 -21.89 2.11 1.80
C ARG A 159 -23.33 1.59 1.94
N ASP A 160 -23.66 0.56 1.16
CA ASP A 160 -24.89 -0.21 1.32
C ASP A 160 -24.60 -1.37 2.29
N PRO A 161 -25.21 -1.38 3.50
CA PRO A 161 -24.97 -2.43 4.47
C PRO A 161 -25.33 -3.84 4.00
N THR A 162 -26.15 -4.02 2.95
CA THR A 162 -26.44 -5.35 2.39
C THR A 162 -25.22 -5.98 1.70
N GLY A 163 -24.21 -5.17 1.36
CA GLY A 163 -22.96 -5.64 0.78
C GLY A 163 -22.17 -6.56 1.72
N TYR A 164 -22.31 -6.41 3.04
CA TYR A 164 -21.67 -7.30 4.01
C TYR A 164 -22.20 -8.72 3.90
N GLU A 165 -23.52 -8.90 3.88
CA GLU A 165 -24.16 -10.21 3.73
C GLU A 165 -23.82 -10.83 2.37
N ALA A 166 -23.95 -10.06 1.27
CA ALA A 166 -23.67 -10.56 -0.07
C ALA A 166 -22.21 -11.02 -0.23
N TYR A 167 -21.26 -10.28 0.35
CA TYR A 167 -19.86 -10.67 0.38
C TYR A 167 -19.65 -11.98 1.16
N VAL A 168 -20.20 -12.07 2.38
CA VAL A 168 -20.05 -13.24 3.25
C VAL A 168 -20.66 -14.49 2.60
N GLU A 169 -21.86 -14.38 2.03
CA GLU A 169 -22.51 -15.49 1.33
C GLU A 169 -21.68 -15.97 0.13
N LYS A 170 -21.11 -15.05 -0.65
CA LYS A 170 -20.20 -15.39 -1.76
C LYS A 170 -18.96 -16.10 -1.26
N LEU A 171 -18.30 -15.55 -0.24
CA LEU A 171 -17.06 -16.12 0.31
C LEU A 171 -17.29 -17.53 0.85
N LEU A 172 -18.35 -17.74 1.65
CA LEU A 172 -18.66 -19.06 2.21
C LEU A 172 -19.07 -20.07 1.15
N ARG A 173 -19.82 -19.64 0.13
CA ARG A 173 -20.14 -20.48 -1.04
C ARG A 173 -18.87 -20.89 -1.78
N HIS A 174 -17.91 -19.97 -1.95
CA HIS A 174 -16.62 -20.28 -2.55
C HIS A 174 -15.81 -21.26 -1.69
N GLU A 175 -15.68 -21.02 -0.39
CA GLU A 175 -14.95 -21.92 0.53
C GLU A 175 -15.52 -23.34 0.60
N GLY A 176 -16.82 -23.52 0.32
CA GLY A 176 -17.46 -24.83 0.25
C GLY A 176 -17.19 -25.61 -1.04
N LYS A 177 -16.58 -24.99 -2.06
CA LYS A 177 -16.24 -25.67 -3.32
C LYS A 177 -14.99 -26.53 -3.15
N PRO A 178 -14.86 -27.65 -3.88
CA PRO A 178 -13.62 -28.42 -3.92
C PRO A 178 -12.46 -27.60 -4.49
N ALA A 179 -11.24 -28.02 -4.17
CA ALA A 179 -10.05 -27.49 -4.81
C ALA A 179 -10.04 -27.84 -6.32
N HIS A 180 -9.40 -26.99 -7.12
CA HIS A 180 -9.22 -27.18 -8.56
C HIS A 180 -7.79 -26.82 -8.99
N ASP A 181 -7.30 -27.49 -10.02
CA ASP A 181 -5.93 -27.31 -10.54
C ASP A 181 -5.79 -26.17 -11.56
N GLU A 182 -6.92 -25.68 -12.11
CA GLU A 182 -6.92 -24.62 -13.11
C GLU A 182 -6.53 -23.28 -12.48
N ARG A 183 -5.26 -22.92 -12.61
CA ARG A 183 -4.69 -21.67 -12.10
C ARG A 183 -4.45 -20.70 -13.25
N SER A 184 -5.06 -19.52 -13.17
CA SER A 184 -4.89 -18.48 -14.20
C SER A 184 -4.44 -17.16 -13.60
N ALA A 185 -3.55 -16.45 -14.29
CA ALA A 185 -3.22 -15.07 -13.99
C ALA A 185 -3.34 -14.21 -15.25
N THR A 186 -4.06 -13.10 -15.14
CA THR A 186 -4.21 -12.10 -16.20
C THR A 186 -3.60 -10.78 -15.76
N PHE A 187 -2.66 -10.27 -16.56
CA PHE A 187 -2.05 -8.97 -16.40
C PHE A 187 -2.70 -8.02 -17.40
N TYR A 188 -3.14 -6.86 -16.93
CA TYR A 188 -3.86 -5.88 -17.74
C TYR A 188 -3.27 -4.49 -17.54
N THR A 189 -2.73 -3.90 -18.59
CA THR A 189 -2.24 -2.52 -18.55
C THR A 189 -3.08 -1.60 -19.42
N VAL A 190 -3.54 -0.49 -18.83
CA VAL A 190 -4.14 0.61 -19.58
C VAL A 190 -3.04 1.51 -20.13
N HIS A 191 -3.02 1.71 -21.45
CA HIS A 191 -2.18 2.69 -22.12
C HIS A 191 -2.97 3.95 -22.46
N ASP A 192 -2.95 4.91 -21.53
CA ASP A 192 -3.70 6.17 -21.60
C ASP A 192 -2.92 7.33 -22.28
N GLY A 193 -1.72 7.05 -22.78
CA GLY A 193 -0.81 8.05 -23.36
C GLY A 193 0.08 8.77 -22.34
N SER A 194 -0.06 8.49 -21.04
CA SER A 194 0.79 9.10 -20.00
C SER A 194 2.15 8.39 -19.85
N GLY A 195 3.15 9.11 -19.32
CA GLY A 195 4.44 8.52 -18.99
C GLY A 195 4.38 7.51 -17.85
N ALA A 196 3.46 7.70 -16.90
CA ALA A 196 3.32 6.86 -15.73
C ALA A 196 2.92 5.42 -16.09
N THR A 197 1.87 5.25 -16.91
CA THR A 197 1.41 3.92 -17.35
C THR A 197 2.42 3.24 -18.28
N ARG A 198 3.15 3.99 -19.12
CA ARG A 198 4.27 3.43 -19.90
C ARG A 198 5.40 2.91 -19.01
N ILE A 199 5.79 3.67 -17.99
CA ILE A 199 6.85 3.26 -17.06
C ILE A 199 6.41 2.06 -16.24
N GLY A 200 5.19 2.07 -15.70
CA GLY A 200 4.68 0.93 -14.94
C GLY A 200 4.56 -0.33 -15.79
N HIS A 201 4.19 -0.23 -17.08
CA HIS A 201 4.18 -1.40 -17.95
C HIS A 201 5.59 -1.99 -18.09
N ARG A 202 6.55 -1.15 -18.48
CA ARG A 202 7.92 -1.57 -18.79
C ARG A 202 8.69 -2.05 -17.56
N ALA A 203 8.54 -1.38 -16.42
CA ALA A 203 9.38 -1.59 -15.24
C ALA A 203 8.70 -2.43 -14.14
N LEU A 204 7.40 -2.72 -14.28
CA LEU A 204 6.66 -3.58 -13.35
C LEU A 204 5.95 -4.73 -14.08
N VAL A 205 4.93 -4.43 -14.89
CA VAL A 205 4.03 -5.47 -15.42
C VAL A 205 4.77 -6.47 -16.30
N LYS A 206 5.54 -5.98 -17.29
CA LYS A 206 6.27 -6.81 -18.23
C LYS A 206 7.34 -7.68 -17.53
N PRO A 207 8.24 -7.14 -16.69
CA PRO A 207 9.23 -7.95 -15.98
C PRO A 207 8.61 -9.03 -15.08
N VAL A 208 7.52 -8.70 -14.37
CA VAL A 208 6.82 -9.69 -13.51
C VAL A 208 6.20 -10.80 -14.37
N PHE A 209 5.56 -10.44 -15.49
CA PHE A 209 4.98 -11.41 -16.41
C PHE A 209 6.03 -12.31 -17.05
N GLU A 210 7.13 -11.75 -17.57
CA GLU A 210 8.23 -12.50 -18.18
C GLU A 210 8.87 -13.46 -17.16
N ARG A 211 9.07 -13.02 -15.92
CA ARG A 211 9.54 -13.88 -14.83
C ARG A 211 8.55 -15.00 -14.52
N ALA A 212 7.25 -14.70 -14.43
CA ALA A 212 6.22 -15.71 -14.22
C ALA A 212 6.20 -16.75 -15.35
N GLN A 213 6.36 -16.35 -16.62
CA GLN A 213 6.46 -17.28 -17.75
C GLN A 213 7.72 -18.15 -17.68
N GLN A 214 8.87 -17.55 -17.35
CA GLN A 214 10.13 -18.29 -17.20
C GLN A 214 10.03 -19.34 -16.09
N GLU A 215 9.44 -18.97 -14.95
CA GLU A 215 9.30 -19.85 -13.78
C GLU A 215 8.13 -20.85 -13.94
N GLN A 216 7.16 -20.55 -14.80
CA GLN A 216 6.15 -21.53 -15.22
C GLN A 216 6.82 -22.68 -15.99
N ALA A 217 7.79 -22.38 -16.86
CA ALA A 217 8.53 -23.38 -17.63
C ALA A 217 9.41 -24.29 -16.75
N SER A 218 9.85 -23.82 -15.58
CA SER A 218 10.59 -24.60 -14.57
C SER A 218 9.70 -25.25 -13.50
N ALA A 219 8.37 -25.11 -13.61
CA ALA A 219 7.40 -25.55 -12.61
C ALA A 219 7.58 -24.92 -11.21
N ALA A 220 8.19 -23.73 -11.13
CA ALA A 220 8.30 -22.92 -9.93
C ALA A 220 7.17 -21.90 -9.78
N TYR A 221 6.46 -21.56 -10.87
CA TYR A 221 5.25 -20.72 -10.85
C TYR A 221 3.99 -21.55 -11.20
N PRO A 222 3.06 -21.76 -10.26
CA PRO A 222 1.90 -22.62 -10.46
C PRO A 222 0.78 -21.91 -11.23
N ALA A 223 1.01 -21.59 -12.51
CA ALA A 223 -0.05 -21.16 -13.41
C ALA A 223 -0.23 -22.19 -14.51
N GLY A 224 -1.47 -22.57 -14.81
CA GLY A 224 -1.80 -23.26 -16.06
C GLY A 224 -1.92 -22.28 -17.22
N GLU A 225 -2.40 -21.06 -16.94
CA GLU A 225 -2.60 -20.03 -17.94
C GLU A 225 -2.06 -18.67 -17.47
N LEU A 226 -1.22 -18.04 -18.30
CA LEU A 226 -0.72 -16.69 -18.13
C LEU A 226 -1.12 -15.84 -19.34
N ARG A 227 -1.85 -14.74 -19.09
CA ARG A 227 -2.25 -13.78 -20.12
C ARG A 227 -1.70 -12.41 -19.80
N SER A 228 -1.09 -11.74 -20.78
CA SER A 228 -0.75 -10.32 -20.72
C SER A 228 -1.57 -9.56 -21.75
N LEU A 229 -2.29 -8.55 -21.29
CA LEU A 229 -3.12 -7.65 -22.07
C LEU A 229 -2.60 -6.23 -21.81
N GLY A 230 -2.36 -5.47 -22.88
CA GLY A 230 -1.75 -4.14 -22.75
C GLY A 230 -0.82 -3.76 -23.90
N GLU A 231 -0.53 -4.65 -24.85
CA GLU A 231 0.29 -4.27 -26.02
C GLU A 231 -0.40 -3.22 -26.94
N GLY A 232 -1.66 -2.85 -26.68
CA GLY A 232 -2.42 -1.84 -27.42
C GLY A 232 -3.31 -0.95 -26.54
N VAL A 233 -4.01 0.00 -27.18
CA VAL A 233 -4.96 0.89 -26.49
C VAL A 233 -6.25 0.12 -26.18
N LEU A 234 -6.43 -0.26 -24.93
CA LEU A 234 -7.62 -0.96 -24.46
C LEU A 234 -8.62 0.01 -23.82
N SER A 235 -9.91 -0.22 -24.08
CA SER A 235 -11.01 0.57 -23.55
C SER A 235 -11.56 0.00 -22.25
N ARG A 236 -12.46 0.75 -21.61
CA ARG A 236 -13.28 0.29 -20.48
C ARG A 236 -14.06 -0.99 -20.83
N ASP A 237 -14.64 -1.05 -22.04
CA ASP A 237 -15.49 -2.19 -22.44
C ASP A 237 -14.67 -3.45 -22.69
N ASP A 238 -13.44 -3.29 -23.18
CA ASP A 238 -12.49 -4.41 -23.31
C ASP A 238 -12.15 -5.00 -21.94
N PHE A 239 -11.89 -4.14 -20.96
CA PHE A 239 -11.66 -4.57 -19.57
C PHE A 239 -12.88 -5.31 -19.00
N LEU A 240 -14.09 -4.77 -19.19
CA LEU A 240 -15.32 -5.44 -18.73
C LEU A 240 -15.54 -6.79 -19.41
N GLY A 241 -15.20 -6.91 -20.70
CA GLY A 241 -15.25 -8.18 -21.44
C GLY A 241 -14.31 -9.22 -20.84
N VAL A 242 -13.06 -8.83 -20.59
CA VAL A 242 -12.06 -9.69 -19.92
C VAL A 242 -12.54 -10.07 -18.52
N ALA A 243 -12.96 -9.09 -17.73
CA ALA A 243 -13.40 -9.30 -16.35
C ALA A 243 -14.58 -10.28 -16.24
N ARG A 244 -15.52 -10.26 -17.19
CA ARG A 244 -16.65 -11.22 -17.24
C ARG A 244 -16.21 -12.65 -17.55
N GLY A 245 -15.14 -12.81 -18.32
CA GLY A 245 -14.58 -14.09 -18.73
C GLY A 245 -13.62 -14.70 -17.70
N THR A 246 -12.96 -13.87 -16.89
CA THR A 246 -11.98 -14.33 -15.89
C THR A 246 -12.66 -14.88 -14.64
N ARG A 247 -12.27 -16.10 -14.22
CA ARG A 247 -12.85 -16.82 -13.08
C ARG A 247 -11.76 -17.58 -12.31
N GLY A 248 -11.89 -17.67 -10.99
CA GLY A 248 -11.06 -18.55 -10.15
C GLY A 248 -9.54 -18.32 -10.31
N GLY A 249 -9.12 -17.07 -10.48
CA GLY A 249 -7.75 -16.70 -10.86
C GLY A 249 -7.26 -15.42 -10.19
N VAL A 250 -6.13 -14.92 -10.69
CA VAL A 250 -5.57 -13.63 -10.29
C VAL A 250 -5.69 -12.64 -11.44
N MET A 251 -6.20 -11.45 -11.16
CA MET A 251 -6.20 -10.31 -12.07
C MET A 251 -5.25 -9.25 -11.52
N PHE A 252 -4.21 -8.88 -12.26
CA PHE A 252 -3.39 -7.71 -11.98
C PHE A 252 -3.72 -6.63 -13.00
N SER A 253 -4.30 -5.51 -12.58
CA SER A 253 -4.62 -4.39 -13.45
C SER A 253 -3.82 -3.14 -13.08
N MET A 254 -3.31 -2.42 -14.08
CA MET A 254 -2.61 -1.15 -13.90
C MET A 254 -3.25 -0.04 -14.74
N SER A 255 -3.63 1.05 -14.07
CA SER A 255 -4.16 2.27 -14.69
C SER A 255 -3.95 3.48 -13.77
N HIS A 256 -4.38 4.66 -14.19
CA HIS A 256 -4.65 5.73 -13.23
C HIS A 256 -5.96 5.47 -12.49
N GLY A 257 -6.08 6.04 -11.30
CA GLY A 257 -7.36 6.20 -10.63
C GLY A 257 -7.87 7.63 -10.74
N ALA A 258 -9.18 7.81 -10.70
CA ALA A 258 -9.81 9.12 -10.73
C ALA A 258 -9.53 9.87 -9.42
N GLY A 259 -8.91 11.04 -9.52
CA GLY A 259 -8.82 12.03 -8.44
C GLY A 259 -9.87 13.14 -8.60
N ALA A 260 -9.68 14.23 -7.87
CA ALA A 260 -10.55 15.40 -7.99
C ALA A 260 -10.53 16.01 -9.40
N PRO A 261 -11.66 16.58 -9.86
CA PRO A 261 -11.67 17.47 -11.02
C PRO A 261 -10.71 18.65 -10.84
N SER A 262 -10.34 19.34 -11.93
CA SER A 262 -9.50 20.54 -11.86
C SER A 262 -10.12 21.68 -11.04
N SER A 263 -11.45 21.76 -11.01
CA SER A 263 -12.20 22.66 -10.15
C SER A 263 -12.26 22.18 -8.69
N GLY A 264 -11.67 21.05 -8.34
CA GLY A 264 -11.96 20.35 -7.08
C GLY A 264 -13.38 19.78 -7.06
N TRP A 265 -13.73 19.15 -5.93
CA TRP A 265 -15.07 18.57 -5.73
C TRP A 265 -16.15 19.62 -5.40
N GLN A 266 -15.78 20.87 -5.12
CA GLN A 266 -16.72 21.98 -4.84
C GLN A 266 -17.76 21.64 -3.73
N GLY A 267 -17.36 20.83 -2.74
CA GLY A 267 -18.24 20.35 -1.67
C GLY A 267 -19.21 19.22 -2.07
N ASP A 268 -19.17 18.74 -3.32
CA ASP A 268 -19.97 17.60 -3.78
C ASP A 268 -19.39 16.28 -3.29
N ARG A 269 -19.68 15.98 -2.02
CA ARG A 269 -19.22 14.79 -1.33
C ARG A 269 -19.77 13.51 -1.96
N GLU A 270 -20.98 13.54 -2.48
CA GLU A 270 -21.63 12.34 -3.03
C GLU A 270 -20.98 11.90 -4.34
N THR A 271 -20.71 12.86 -5.23
CA THR A 271 -19.95 12.58 -6.46
C THR A 271 -18.52 12.15 -6.14
N MET A 272 -17.86 12.78 -5.16
CA MET A 272 -16.53 12.34 -4.69
C MET A 272 -16.56 10.87 -4.26
N LEU A 273 -17.51 10.49 -3.37
CA LEU A 273 -17.68 9.12 -2.89
C LEU A 273 -17.95 8.12 -4.02
N ALA A 274 -18.68 8.54 -5.06
CA ALA A 274 -19.05 7.68 -6.18
C ALA A 274 -17.93 7.53 -7.22
N HIS A 275 -17.12 8.58 -7.44
CA HIS A 275 -16.20 8.66 -8.58
C HIS A 275 -14.74 8.49 -8.22
N GLN A 276 -14.30 8.91 -7.03
CA GLN A 276 -12.88 8.87 -6.68
C GLN A 276 -12.38 7.42 -6.53
N GLY A 277 -11.22 7.13 -7.10
CA GLY A 277 -10.65 5.78 -7.17
C GLY A 277 -11.16 4.93 -8.34
N ALA A 278 -12.06 5.45 -9.20
CA ALA A 278 -12.47 4.79 -10.43
C ALA A 278 -11.29 4.59 -11.39
N LEU A 279 -11.26 3.48 -12.14
CA LEU A 279 -10.16 3.24 -13.10
C LEU A 279 -10.30 4.17 -14.31
N SER A 280 -9.21 4.82 -14.69
CA SER A 280 -9.15 5.68 -15.86
C SER A 280 -8.56 4.95 -17.06
N PHE A 281 -9.26 5.02 -18.20
CA PHE A 281 -8.84 4.52 -19.51
C PHE A 281 -8.42 5.69 -20.43
N GLY A 282 -7.98 6.80 -19.84
CA GLY A 282 -7.61 8.01 -20.57
C GLY A 282 -8.81 8.60 -21.33
N SER A 283 -8.63 8.87 -22.62
CA SER A 283 -9.70 9.38 -23.50
C SER A 283 -10.82 8.36 -23.74
N LYS A 284 -10.64 7.09 -23.36
CA LYS A 284 -11.66 6.03 -23.48
C LYS A 284 -12.59 5.93 -22.27
N GLY A 285 -12.56 6.92 -21.39
CA GLY A 285 -13.49 7.04 -20.27
C GLY A 285 -12.93 6.45 -18.98
N LYS A 286 -13.83 6.17 -18.04
CA LYS A 286 -13.52 5.62 -16.72
C LYS A 286 -14.44 4.44 -16.42
N LEU A 287 -14.04 3.58 -15.48
CA LEU A 287 -14.88 2.53 -14.91
C LEU A 287 -15.28 2.92 -13.49
N TYR A 288 -16.53 3.31 -13.32
CA TYR A 288 -17.14 3.63 -12.03
C TYR A 288 -17.86 2.43 -11.41
N ALA A 289 -18.15 2.52 -10.11
CA ALA A 289 -18.92 1.50 -9.41
C ALA A 289 -20.33 1.29 -10.02
N SER A 290 -20.98 2.35 -10.47
CA SER A 290 -22.33 2.32 -11.06
C SER A 290 -22.41 1.50 -12.36
N GLU A 291 -21.26 1.22 -12.98
CA GLU A 291 -21.17 0.43 -14.21
C GLU A 291 -21.02 -1.08 -13.94
N LEU A 292 -20.80 -1.46 -12.68
CA LEU A 292 -20.83 -2.84 -12.24
C LEU A 292 -22.26 -3.23 -11.84
N ASP A 293 -22.92 -4.00 -12.71
CA ASP A 293 -24.17 -4.68 -12.40
C ASP A 293 -23.92 -6.04 -11.71
N GLU A 294 -24.97 -6.85 -11.57
CA GLU A 294 -24.88 -8.20 -10.99
C GLU A 294 -24.35 -9.25 -11.99
N ARG A 295 -23.85 -8.86 -13.16
CA ARG A 295 -23.20 -9.80 -14.07
C ARG A 295 -21.87 -10.28 -13.48
N PRO A 296 -21.36 -11.44 -13.93
CA PRO A 296 -20.04 -11.92 -13.53
C PRO A 296 -18.96 -10.86 -13.74
N PHE A 297 -18.12 -10.65 -12.74
CA PHE A 297 -17.02 -9.71 -12.79
C PHE A 297 -15.87 -10.25 -11.94
N LEU A 298 -14.82 -10.78 -12.56
CA LEU A 298 -13.68 -11.40 -11.87
C LEU A 298 -14.15 -12.46 -10.86
N GLN A 299 -15.06 -13.33 -11.29
CA GLN A 299 -15.80 -14.19 -10.38
C GLN A 299 -14.86 -15.12 -9.61
N ASP A 300 -14.94 -15.10 -8.29
CA ASP A 300 -14.12 -15.92 -7.40
C ASP A 300 -12.61 -15.69 -7.58
N CYS A 301 -12.21 -14.54 -8.12
CA CYS A 301 -10.81 -14.16 -8.32
C CYS A 301 -10.25 -13.34 -7.14
N PHE A 302 -8.92 -13.23 -7.12
CA PHE A 302 -8.22 -12.12 -6.49
C PHE A 302 -7.95 -11.03 -7.51
N TRP A 303 -8.17 -9.77 -7.14
CA TRP A 303 -7.94 -8.63 -8.01
C TRP A 303 -6.97 -7.64 -7.40
N PHE A 304 -5.76 -7.57 -7.96
CA PHE A 304 -4.79 -6.52 -7.65
C PHE A 304 -4.98 -5.32 -8.57
N MET A 305 -5.32 -4.18 -7.98
CA MET A 305 -5.66 -2.94 -8.66
C MET A 305 -4.61 -1.87 -8.38
N PHE A 306 -3.62 -1.78 -9.27
CA PHE A 306 -2.60 -0.73 -9.24
C PHE A 306 -3.16 0.55 -9.85
N ALA A 307 -3.76 1.39 -9.00
CA ALA A 307 -4.29 2.71 -9.35
C ALA A 307 -4.35 3.60 -8.11
N CYS A 308 -4.06 4.90 -8.28
CA CYS A 308 -4.23 5.89 -7.21
C CYS A 308 -5.66 5.86 -6.66
N TYR A 309 -5.80 5.92 -5.35
CA TYR A 309 -7.09 5.88 -4.65
C TYR A 309 -7.95 4.63 -4.93
N GLY A 310 -7.38 3.59 -5.53
CA GLY A 310 -8.15 2.43 -5.96
C GLY A 310 -8.85 1.72 -4.79
N ALA A 311 -8.21 1.62 -3.63
CA ALA A 311 -8.84 1.06 -2.44
C ALA A 311 -9.59 2.10 -1.60
N GLY A 312 -9.23 3.38 -1.69
CA GLY A 312 -9.85 4.42 -0.89
C GLY A 312 -9.14 5.75 -1.00
N THR A 313 -9.46 6.68 -0.12
CA THR A 313 -8.83 7.99 -0.03
C THR A 313 -8.69 8.32 1.45
N PRO A 314 -7.47 8.65 1.94
CA PRO A 314 -7.28 8.96 3.34
C PRO A 314 -7.77 10.37 3.61
N ARG A 315 -7.94 10.70 4.89
CA ARG A 315 -8.19 12.08 5.30
C ARG A 315 -6.98 12.99 5.07
N ARG A 316 -5.77 12.45 5.20
CA ARG A 316 -4.49 13.18 5.09
C ARG A 316 -3.52 12.38 4.24
N SER A 317 -2.87 13.03 3.28
CA SER A 317 -1.81 12.39 2.51
C SER A 317 -0.56 12.22 3.35
N ARG A 318 0.08 11.06 3.24
CA ARG A 318 1.38 10.79 3.89
C ARG A 318 2.58 11.19 3.04
N PHE A 319 2.34 11.66 1.82
CA PHE A 319 3.39 12.01 0.88
C PHE A 319 3.74 13.50 0.91
N HIS A 320 2.80 14.38 1.26
CA HIS A 320 2.95 15.85 1.11
C HIS A 320 4.25 16.39 1.71
N HIS A 321 4.51 16.15 3.00
CA HIS A 321 5.71 16.66 3.67
C HIS A 321 7.04 16.11 3.08
N TRP A 322 7.05 14.86 2.60
CA TRP A 322 8.22 14.30 1.92
C TRP A 322 8.41 14.88 0.53
N LEU A 323 7.33 15.15 -0.19
CA LEU A 323 7.37 15.83 -1.49
C LEU A 323 7.83 17.27 -1.34
N THR A 324 7.37 17.99 -0.32
CA THR A 324 7.86 19.34 0.01
C THR A 324 9.36 19.32 0.24
N ARG A 325 9.87 18.38 1.06
CA ARG A 325 11.31 18.20 1.27
C ARG A 325 12.05 17.92 -0.04
N LEU A 326 11.55 17.01 -0.87
CA LEU A 326 12.18 16.70 -2.17
C LEU A 326 12.16 17.90 -3.12
N SER A 327 11.13 18.74 -3.08
CA SER A 327 11.07 19.99 -3.84
C SER A 327 12.11 21.00 -3.39
N GLU A 328 12.32 21.15 -2.08
CA GLU A 328 13.36 22.03 -1.50
C GLU A 328 14.76 21.64 -2.02
N HIS A 329 14.99 20.35 -2.26
CA HIS A 329 16.23 19.82 -2.84
C HIS A 329 16.21 19.65 -4.36
N ARG A 330 15.20 20.17 -5.07
CA ARG A 330 15.04 20.08 -6.54
C ARG A 330 14.98 18.63 -7.07
N GLN A 331 14.63 17.67 -6.23
CA GLN A 331 14.43 16.27 -6.60
C GLN A 331 12.96 15.92 -6.87
N TYR A 332 12.06 16.90 -6.77
CA TYR A 332 10.69 16.82 -7.24
C TYR A 332 10.31 18.08 -8.04
N GLY A 333 10.07 17.90 -9.34
CA GLY A 333 9.73 18.99 -10.27
C GLY A 333 8.24 19.36 -10.32
N GLY A 334 7.40 18.69 -9.52
CA GLY A 334 5.97 18.99 -9.40
C GLY A 334 5.68 19.95 -8.25
N LEU A 335 4.41 20.40 -8.15
CA LEU A 335 3.92 21.15 -7.00
C LEU A 335 3.50 20.15 -5.91
N ALA A 336 4.19 20.16 -4.76
CA ALA A 336 3.88 19.27 -3.64
C ALA A 336 2.41 19.38 -3.20
N ASP A 337 1.84 20.59 -3.19
CA ASP A 337 0.44 20.82 -2.83
C ASP A 337 -0.57 20.16 -3.79
N GLY A 338 -0.15 19.83 -5.02
CA GLY A 338 -1.01 19.16 -6.00
C GLY A 338 -1.55 17.82 -5.51
N VAL A 339 -0.82 17.13 -4.62
CA VAL A 339 -1.26 15.85 -4.03
C VAL A 339 -2.43 16.02 -3.05
N LEU A 340 -2.65 17.23 -2.53
CA LEU A 340 -3.72 17.53 -1.59
C LEU A 340 -5.06 17.78 -2.29
N ASN A 341 -5.05 18.14 -3.57
CA ASN A 341 -6.24 18.53 -4.33
C ASN A 341 -7.32 17.44 -4.39
N SER A 342 -6.94 16.18 -4.25
CA SER A 342 -7.86 15.04 -4.27
C SER A 342 -8.26 14.55 -2.87
N LEU A 343 -7.75 15.13 -1.80
CA LEU A 343 -8.15 14.75 -0.45
C LEU A 343 -9.53 15.33 -0.12
N PRO A 344 -10.26 14.72 0.83
CA PRO A 344 -11.45 15.33 1.39
C PRO A 344 -11.11 16.69 2.01
N ASP A 345 -12.05 17.64 1.95
CA ASP A 345 -11.92 18.91 2.67
C ASP A 345 -11.65 18.66 4.17
N GLY A 346 -10.92 19.54 4.85
CA GLY A 346 -10.21 19.20 6.10
C GLY A 346 -11.02 18.57 7.26
N ALA A 347 -12.35 18.77 7.31
CA ALA A 347 -13.22 18.15 8.31
C ALA A 347 -13.83 16.81 7.87
N ALA A 348 -13.90 16.54 6.55
CA ALA A 348 -14.49 15.32 6.03
C ALA A 348 -13.56 14.11 6.27
N PRO A 349 -14.12 12.96 6.65
CA PRO A 349 -13.31 11.75 6.82
C PRO A 349 -12.85 11.18 5.47
N GLY A 350 -11.81 10.35 5.55
CA GLY A 350 -11.46 9.45 4.45
C GLY A 350 -12.55 8.41 4.18
N PHE A 351 -12.41 7.64 3.11
CA PHE A 351 -13.39 6.63 2.71
C PHE A 351 -12.76 5.54 1.83
N THR A 352 -13.39 4.38 1.81
CA THR A 352 -13.07 3.26 0.92
C THR A 352 -13.68 3.53 -0.45
N ALA A 353 -12.98 3.25 -1.54
CA ALA A 353 -13.43 3.61 -2.89
C ALA A 353 -14.67 2.80 -3.32
N ALA A 354 -15.62 3.40 -4.03
CA ALA A 354 -16.89 2.73 -4.36
C ALA A 354 -16.72 1.52 -5.30
N LEU A 355 -15.75 1.56 -6.22
CA LEU A 355 -15.54 0.50 -7.21
C LEU A 355 -15.24 -0.87 -6.57
N PRO A 356 -14.22 -1.02 -5.69
CA PRO A 356 -13.98 -2.29 -5.03
C PRO A 356 -15.13 -2.70 -4.08
N GLN A 357 -15.82 -1.76 -3.43
CA GLN A 357 -17.00 -2.10 -2.63
C GLN A 357 -18.07 -2.76 -3.48
N ARG A 358 -18.40 -2.19 -4.65
CA ARG A 358 -19.40 -2.76 -5.55
C ARG A 358 -18.95 -4.12 -6.12
N ALA A 359 -17.68 -4.26 -6.46
CA ALA A 359 -17.13 -5.53 -6.92
C ALA A 359 -17.21 -6.62 -5.83
N LEU A 360 -16.86 -6.29 -4.58
CA LEU A 360 -16.93 -7.22 -3.46
C LEU A 360 -18.37 -7.56 -3.05
N ALA A 361 -19.31 -6.64 -3.18
CA ALA A 361 -20.74 -6.90 -2.91
C ALA A 361 -21.40 -7.73 -4.02
N ASN A 362 -20.86 -7.74 -5.25
CA ASN A 362 -21.40 -8.54 -6.35
C ASN A 362 -21.30 -10.05 -6.01
N PRO A 363 -22.40 -10.82 -6.00
CA PRO A 363 -22.38 -12.26 -5.75
C PRO A 363 -21.52 -13.06 -6.72
N TYR A 364 -21.27 -12.54 -7.92
CA TYR A 364 -20.39 -13.11 -8.94
C TYR A 364 -19.11 -12.28 -9.13
N GLY A 365 -18.72 -11.55 -8.08
CA GLY A 365 -17.54 -10.70 -8.00
C GLY A 365 -16.27 -11.42 -7.52
N PRO A 366 -15.16 -10.68 -7.32
CA PRO A 366 -13.94 -11.19 -6.69
C PRO A 366 -14.12 -11.50 -5.20
N LEU A 367 -13.23 -12.34 -4.65
CA LEU A 367 -13.14 -12.69 -3.23
C LEU A 367 -12.37 -11.64 -2.41
N ALA A 368 -11.43 -10.98 -3.06
CA ALA A 368 -10.54 -9.99 -2.47
C ALA A 368 -10.11 -8.98 -3.53
N VAL A 369 -10.01 -7.71 -3.13
CA VAL A 369 -9.42 -6.64 -3.93
C VAL A 369 -8.25 -6.05 -3.18
N PHE A 370 -7.10 -6.00 -3.83
CA PHE A 370 -5.88 -5.34 -3.34
C PHE A 370 -5.78 -4.02 -4.07
N GLY A 371 -5.52 -2.93 -3.38
CA GLY A 371 -5.42 -1.63 -4.02
C GLY A 371 -4.76 -0.60 -3.14
N HIS A 372 -4.57 0.59 -3.67
CA HIS A 372 -3.87 1.66 -2.98
C HIS A 372 -4.85 2.60 -2.28
N MET A 373 -4.66 2.85 -0.98
CA MET A 373 -5.53 3.70 -0.15
C MET A 373 -5.33 5.20 -0.42
N ASP A 374 -4.18 5.60 -0.97
CA ASP A 374 -3.79 6.97 -1.29
C ASP A 374 -3.24 7.03 -2.74
N LEU A 375 -2.32 7.93 -3.06
CA LEU A 375 -1.59 7.97 -4.32
C LEU A 375 -0.68 6.76 -4.52
N ALA A 376 -0.84 6.04 -5.64
CA ALA A 376 0.04 4.96 -6.04
C ALA A 376 1.19 5.51 -6.91
N TRP A 377 2.41 5.46 -6.39
CA TRP A 377 3.59 5.97 -7.06
C TRP A 377 4.35 4.85 -7.75
N THR A 378 5.26 5.25 -8.64
CA THR A 378 6.23 4.30 -9.19
C THR A 378 7.29 3.88 -8.15
N TYR A 379 7.34 4.54 -6.99
CA TYR A 379 8.23 4.18 -5.86
C TYR A 379 8.06 2.73 -5.39
N GLY A 380 6.87 2.15 -5.55
CA GLY A 380 6.60 0.76 -5.21
C GLY A 380 7.51 -0.22 -5.96
N PHE A 381 7.97 0.14 -7.16
CA PHE A 381 8.85 -0.69 -7.99
C PHE A 381 10.09 0.05 -8.54
N LEU A 382 10.28 1.33 -8.25
CA LEU A 382 11.45 2.14 -8.61
C LEU A 382 12.07 2.77 -7.36
N GLU A 383 13.29 2.38 -7.05
CA GLU A 383 14.05 2.92 -5.91
C GLU A 383 15.04 3.99 -6.38
N PHE A 384 15.17 5.07 -5.61
CA PHE A 384 15.96 6.27 -5.93
C PHE A 384 16.93 6.68 -4.81
N ASP A 385 17.03 5.88 -3.75
CA ASP A 385 17.77 6.17 -2.51
C ASP A 385 19.29 5.98 -2.61
N SER A 386 19.79 5.42 -3.72
CA SER A 386 21.22 5.17 -3.93
C SER A 386 21.85 6.09 -4.99
N GLY A 387 21.21 7.21 -5.32
CA GLY A 387 21.63 8.12 -6.40
C GLY A 387 21.48 7.54 -7.83
N LYS A 388 21.06 6.28 -7.95
CA LYS A 388 20.74 5.61 -9.21
C LYS A 388 19.34 5.03 -9.11
N LYS A 389 18.60 5.10 -10.21
CA LYS A 389 17.31 4.45 -10.33
C LYS A 389 17.49 2.94 -10.38
N LYS A 390 16.86 2.21 -9.46
CA LYS A 390 16.84 0.74 -9.43
C LYS A 390 15.43 0.20 -9.59
N GLU A 391 15.21 -0.64 -10.59
CA GLU A 391 13.91 -1.30 -10.79
C GLU A 391 13.83 -2.53 -9.86
N ARG A 392 12.72 -2.67 -9.13
CA ARG A 392 12.45 -3.73 -8.14
C ARG A 392 11.05 -4.35 -8.32
N PRO A 393 10.74 -4.90 -9.51
CA PRO A 393 9.44 -5.53 -9.78
C PRO A 393 9.17 -6.77 -8.91
N ASP A 394 10.22 -7.40 -8.37
CA ASP A 394 10.15 -8.68 -7.63
C ASP A 394 9.20 -8.64 -6.43
N LYS A 395 8.97 -7.46 -5.86
CA LYS A 395 8.02 -7.25 -4.75
C LYS A 395 6.62 -7.72 -5.11
N PHE A 396 6.18 -7.38 -6.31
CA PHE A 396 4.87 -7.75 -6.83
C PHE A 396 4.86 -9.17 -7.40
N TYR A 397 5.99 -9.66 -7.92
CA TYR A 397 6.13 -11.06 -8.31
C TYR A 397 5.87 -12.00 -7.12
N ASN A 398 6.50 -11.75 -5.97
CA ASN A 398 6.34 -12.60 -4.78
C ASN A 398 4.90 -12.57 -4.23
N LEU A 399 4.27 -11.39 -4.24
CA LEU A 399 2.86 -11.25 -3.90
C LEU A 399 1.96 -12.08 -4.83
N LEU A 400 2.17 -12.01 -6.15
CA LEU A 400 1.36 -12.76 -7.11
C LEU A 400 1.63 -14.26 -7.04
N LEU A 401 2.88 -14.66 -6.86
CA LEU A 401 3.26 -16.05 -6.60
C LEU A 401 2.51 -16.59 -5.37
N SER A 402 2.51 -15.85 -4.27
CA SER A 402 1.77 -16.21 -3.05
C SER A 402 0.27 -16.43 -3.32
N MET A 403 -0.36 -15.61 -4.18
CA MET A 403 -1.75 -15.82 -4.58
C MET A 403 -1.92 -17.09 -5.41
N MET A 404 -1.02 -17.29 -6.38
CA MET A 404 -1.05 -18.45 -7.27
C MET A 404 -0.77 -19.76 -6.54
N GLU A 405 -0.04 -19.74 -5.43
CA GLU A 405 0.17 -20.90 -4.55
C GLU A 405 -1.07 -21.27 -3.73
N GLY A 406 -2.11 -20.43 -3.74
CA GLY A 406 -3.33 -20.64 -2.94
C GLY A 406 -3.22 -20.15 -1.50
N ARG A 407 -2.22 -19.32 -1.18
CA ARG A 407 -2.12 -18.70 0.14
C ARG A 407 -3.28 -17.73 0.37
N THR A 408 -3.60 -17.50 1.64
CA THR A 408 -4.67 -16.55 2.00
C THR A 408 -4.35 -15.13 1.54
N ALA A 409 -5.36 -14.32 1.25
CA ALA A 409 -5.23 -12.96 0.76
C ALA A 409 -4.35 -12.08 1.65
N GLY A 410 -4.51 -12.18 2.97
CA GLY A 410 -3.71 -11.42 3.92
C GLY A 410 -2.22 -11.79 3.89
N VAL A 411 -1.90 -13.07 3.73
CA VAL A 411 -0.51 -13.55 3.54
C VAL A 411 0.08 -13.01 2.24
N ALA A 412 -0.69 -13.03 1.15
CA ALA A 412 -0.22 -12.50 -0.14
C ALA A 412 0.10 -11.00 -0.06
N LEU A 413 -0.73 -10.19 0.62
CA LEU A 413 -0.41 -8.78 0.85
C LEU A 413 0.83 -8.61 1.75
N PHE A 414 1.00 -9.48 2.74
CA PHE A 414 2.13 -9.44 3.68
C PHE A 414 3.49 -9.65 3.00
N GLU A 415 3.55 -10.20 1.78
CA GLU A 415 4.78 -10.21 0.98
C GLU A 415 5.33 -8.79 0.74
N LEU A 416 4.47 -7.77 0.63
CA LEU A 416 4.90 -6.37 0.54
C LEU A 416 5.42 -5.83 1.88
N ALA A 417 4.91 -6.36 3.02
CA ALA A 417 5.34 -5.95 4.35
C ALA A 417 6.83 -6.26 4.60
N ARG A 418 7.37 -7.31 3.96
CA ARG A 418 8.81 -7.64 4.01
C ARG A 418 9.67 -6.51 3.46
N TYR A 419 9.31 -5.97 2.30
CA TYR A 419 10.02 -4.85 1.68
C TYR A 419 9.79 -3.54 2.40
N TYR A 420 8.61 -3.36 2.96
CA TYR A 420 8.32 -2.25 3.85
C TYR A 420 9.25 -2.27 5.09
N ASN A 421 9.42 -3.43 5.73
CA ASN A 421 10.31 -3.61 6.88
C ASN A 421 11.79 -3.43 6.49
N GLU A 422 12.20 -3.92 5.32
CA GLU A 422 13.53 -3.63 4.75
C GLU A 422 13.79 -2.12 4.66
N LYS A 423 12.82 -1.34 4.17
CA LYS A 423 12.96 0.12 4.06
C LYS A 423 12.88 0.83 5.40
N LEU A 424 12.16 0.30 6.39
CA LEU A 424 12.24 0.82 7.75
C LEU A 424 13.63 0.63 8.36
N ALA A 425 14.22 -0.56 8.23
CA ALA A 425 15.58 -0.82 8.69
C ALA A 425 16.58 0.10 7.99
N HIS A 426 16.44 0.26 6.67
CA HIS A 426 17.31 1.15 5.89
C HIS A 426 17.20 2.63 6.32
N ILE A 427 16.00 3.11 6.63
CA ILE A 427 15.81 4.45 7.19
C ILE A 427 16.58 4.60 8.51
N ALA A 428 16.50 3.61 9.41
CA ALA A 428 17.22 3.64 10.69
C ALA A 428 18.74 3.66 10.49
N GLU A 429 19.28 2.82 9.60
CA GLU A 429 20.70 2.81 9.23
C GLU A 429 21.16 4.15 8.66
N VAL A 430 20.34 4.81 7.84
CA VAL A 430 20.68 6.14 7.29
C VAL A 430 20.71 7.20 8.40
N TYR A 431 19.81 7.13 9.38
CA TYR A 431 19.83 8.03 10.54
C TYR A 431 21.07 7.83 11.42
N ASP A 432 21.45 6.58 11.69
CA ASP A 432 22.64 6.26 12.48
C ASP A 432 23.92 6.74 11.77
N ALA A 433 24.07 6.40 10.48
CA ALA A 433 25.21 6.83 9.69
C ALA A 433 25.28 8.36 9.49
N ARG A 434 24.13 9.06 9.50
CA ARG A 434 24.06 10.52 9.51
C ARG A 434 24.66 11.10 10.78
N GLU A 435 24.36 10.50 11.94
CA GLU A 435 24.88 10.95 13.21
C GLU A 435 26.40 10.73 13.31
N GLU A 436 26.91 9.60 12.83
CA GLU A 436 28.36 9.38 12.72
C GLU A 436 29.05 10.45 11.87
N ARG A 437 28.52 10.73 10.67
CA ARG A 437 29.08 11.77 9.78
C ARG A 437 28.98 13.16 10.38
N ARG A 438 27.91 13.45 11.14
CA ARG A 438 27.78 14.70 11.90
C ARG A 438 28.91 14.87 12.90
N VAL A 439 29.21 13.84 13.69
CA VAL A 439 30.29 13.86 14.68
C VAL A 439 31.67 13.99 14.02
N LYS A 440 31.87 13.36 12.86
CA LYS A 440 33.12 13.46 12.07
C LYS A 440 33.26 14.78 11.29
N GLY A 441 32.20 15.59 11.21
CA GLY A 441 32.19 16.81 10.39
C GLY A 441 32.09 16.57 8.88
N GLU A 442 31.65 15.38 8.48
CA GLU A 442 31.56 14.90 7.08
C GLU A 442 30.12 14.96 6.55
N LEU A 443 29.20 15.58 7.30
CA LEU A 443 27.78 15.62 6.97
C LEU A 443 27.52 16.50 5.72
N ASN A 444 26.84 15.94 4.73
CA ASN A 444 26.19 16.70 3.65
C ASN A 444 24.67 16.70 3.86
N PRO A 445 24.08 17.72 4.53
CA PRO A 445 22.68 17.69 4.91
C PRO A 445 21.72 17.59 3.72
N ALA A 446 22.02 18.27 2.61
CA ALA A 446 21.13 18.33 1.45
C ALA A 446 20.98 16.97 0.75
N GLU A 447 22.09 16.26 0.59
CA GLU A 447 22.09 14.92 -0.03
C GLU A 447 21.36 13.90 0.85
N GLU A 448 21.61 13.95 2.16
CA GLU A 448 20.98 13.02 3.11
C GLU A 448 19.50 13.28 3.31
N ASP A 449 19.08 14.55 3.38
CA ASP A 449 17.66 14.89 3.52
C ASP A 449 16.86 14.47 2.28
N ALA A 450 17.45 14.60 1.09
CA ALA A 450 16.85 14.13 -0.16
C ALA A 450 16.81 12.59 -0.24
N ARG A 451 17.89 11.91 0.17
CA ARG A 451 17.95 10.45 0.28
C ARG A 451 16.89 9.91 1.24
N LEU A 452 16.74 10.50 2.42
CA LEU A 452 15.69 10.18 3.37
C LEU A 452 14.31 10.43 2.76
N GLY A 453 14.12 11.55 2.06
CA GLY A 453 12.88 11.85 1.32
C GLY A 453 12.47 10.71 0.38
N HIS A 454 13.41 10.20 -0.42
CA HIS A 454 13.15 9.06 -1.31
C HIS A 454 12.83 7.76 -0.55
N LEU A 455 13.56 7.43 0.50
CA LEU A 455 13.29 6.24 1.32
C LEU A 455 11.90 6.29 1.96
N TRP A 456 11.53 7.45 2.49
CA TRP A 456 10.19 7.66 3.05
C TRP A 456 9.11 7.53 1.98
N MET A 457 9.30 8.08 0.78
CA MET A 457 8.35 7.89 -0.32
C MET A 457 8.16 6.40 -0.67
N ILE A 458 9.24 5.61 -0.74
CA ILE A 458 9.16 4.15 -0.98
C ILE A 458 8.38 3.46 0.15
N ARG A 459 8.72 3.77 1.41
CA ARG A 459 8.03 3.21 2.57
C ARG A 459 6.54 3.56 2.60
N GLN A 460 6.18 4.81 2.28
CA GLN A 460 4.77 5.23 2.26
C GLN A 460 3.98 4.56 1.12
N ASP A 461 4.59 4.39 -0.05
CA ASP A 461 3.94 3.72 -1.18
C ASP A 461 3.69 2.23 -0.90
N LEU A 462 4.67 1.53 -0.29
CA LEU A 462 4.47 0.14 0.13
C LEU A 462 3.40 -0.01 1.22
N LEU A 463 3.36 0.92 2.17
CA LEU A 463 2.32 0.96 3.23
C LEU A 463 0.92 1.20 2.66
N GLY A 464 0.81 1.90 1.53
CA GLY A 464 -0.47 2.32 0.97
C GLY A 464 -1.27 1.20 0.32
N TYR A 465 -0.65 0.05 0.03
CA TYR A 465 -1.37 -1.13 -0.46
C TYR A 465 -2.14 -1.82 0.67
N VAL A 466 -3.44 -2.00 0.44
CA VAL A 466 -4.38 -2.58 1.39
C VAL A 466 -5.19 -3.69 0.76
N LEU A 467 -5.72 -4.57 1.61
CA LEU A 467 -6.64 -5.63 1.24
C LEU A 467 -8.07 -5.25 1.64
N LEU A 468 -8.97 -5.29 0.67
CA LEU A 468 -10.41 -5.22 0.85
C LEU A 468 -10.99 -6.63 0.67
N GLY A 469 -11.65 -7.15 1.70
CA GLY A 469 -12.02 -8.55 1.84
C GLY A 469 -11.60 -9.14 3.19
N ASP A 470 -12.03 -10.37 3.46
CA ASP A 470 -11.52 -11.16 4.57
C ASP A 470 -10.06 -11.56 4.30
N PRO A 471 -9.10 -11.26 5.20
CA PRO A 471 -7.71 -11.66 5.02
C PRO A 471 -7.51 -13.18 4.96
N ALA A 472 -8.44 -13.99 5.44
CA ALA A 472 -8.41 -15.44 5.35
C ALA A 472 -8.98 -16.01 4.03
N ALA A 473 -9.54 -15.17 3.14
CA ALA A 473 -10.00 -15.63 1.83
C ALA A 473 -8.84 -16.25 1.03
N ARG A 474 -9.11 -17.28 0.23
CA ARG A 474 -8.11 -17.94 -0.63
C ARG A 474 -8.73 -18.42 -1.94
N LEU A 475 -7.91 -18.53 -2.98
CA LEU A 475 -8.26 -19.29 -4.17
C LEU A 475 -8.25 -20.79 -3.80
N ASN A 476 -9.25 -21.55 -4.26
CA ASN A 476 -9.37 -22.97 -3.92
C ASN A 476 -8.44 -23.82 -4.78
N TYR A 477 -7.15 -23.61 -4.60
CA TYR A 477 -6.12 -24.41 -5.22
C TYR A 477 -5.59 -25.47 -4.25
N PRO A 478 -5.09 -26.62 -4.73
CA PRO A 478 -4.38 -27.55 -3.88
C PRO A 478 -3.05 -26.94 -3.40
N ASP A 479 -2.49 -27.50 -2.33
CA ASP A 479 -1.18 -27.06 -1.83
C ASP A 479 -0.13 -27.21 -2.93
N PHE A 480 0.62 -26.14 -3.18
CA PHE A 480 1.70 -26.15 -4.15
C PHE A 480 3.03 -26.44 -3.45
N ALA A 481 3.68 -27.52 -3.86
CA ALA A 481 5.08 -27.79 -3.53
C ALA A 481 5.92 -27.51 -4.77
N PRO A 482 6.76 -26.46 -4.79
CA PRO A 482 7.60 -26.17 -5.94
C PRO A 482 8.52 -27.37 -6.21
N ALA A 483 8.70 -27.71 -7.49
CA ALA A 483 9.72 -28.66 -7.87
C ALA A 483 11.08 -28.11 -7.40
N ARG A 484 11.76 -28.80 -6.49
CA ARG A 484 13.12 -28.42 -6.09
C ARG A 484 13.99 -28.37 -7.34
N ALA A 485 14.43 -27.17 -7.72
CA ALA A 485 15.45 -27.02 -8.74
C ALA A 485 16.71 -27.80 -8.28
N GLY A 486 17.00 -28.92 -8.93
CA GLY A 486 18.29 -29.61 -8.79
C GLY A 486 18.36 -30.87 -7.93
N ALA A 487 17.31 -31.67 -7.79
CA ALA A 487 17.49 -33.09 -7.41
C ALA A 487 17.70 -33.95 -8.67
N SER A 488 18.70 -33.64 -9.49
CA SER A 488 19.23 -34.66 -10.40
C SER A 488 19.97 -35.68 -9.53
N SER A 489 19.70 -36.96 -9.76
CA SER A 489 20.38 -38.09 -9.12
C SER A 489 21.82 -38.25 -9.63
N GLY A 490 22.60 -37.17 -9.59
CA GLY A 490 24.03 -37.14 -9.82
C GLY A 490 24.73 -36.83 -8.50
N GLN A 491 25.79 -37.55 -8.20
CA GLN A 491 26.61 -37.39 -6.99
C GLN A 491 26.80 -35.91 -6.65
N ALA A 492 26.32 -35.50 -5.48
CA ALA A 492 26.56 -34.18 -4.93
C ALA A 492 28.06 -34.02 -4.70
N VAL A 493 28.74 -33.42 -5.68
CA VAL A 493 30.04 -32.79 -5.44
C VAL A 493 29.72 -31.61 -4.55
N ALA A 494 30.26 -31.62 -3.32
CA ALA A 494 30.19 -30.47 -2.42
C ALA A 494 30.81 -29.26 -3.13
N GLN A 495 29.97 -28.44 -3.77
CA GLN A 495 30.41 -27.17 -4.31
C GLN A 495 30.75 -26.30 -3.10
N HIS A 496 31.99 -25.79 -3.07
CA HIS A 496 32.34 -24.75 -2.12
C HIS A 496 31.35 -23.58 -2.29
N PRO A 497 30.90 -22.95 -1.20
CA PRO A 497 29.99 -21.80 -1.31
C PRO A 497 30.64 -20.75 -2.22
N GLU A 498 29.92 -20.33 -3.25
CA GLU A 498 30.35 -19.24 -4.12
C GLU A 498 30.40 -17.96 -3.30
N ILE A 499 31.58 -17.37 -3.17
CA ILE A 499 31.74 -16.05 -2.55
C ILE A 499 31.40 -15.01 -3.63
N ILE A 500 30.24 -14.38 -3.49
CA ILE A 500 29.83 -13.27 -4.35
C ILE A 500 30.46 -12.00 -3.78
N GLU A 501 31.53 -11.53 -4.41
CA GLU A 501 32.18 -10.26 -4.05
C GLU A 501 31.57 -9.08 -4.81
N MET A 502 31.48 -7.93 -4.14
CA MET A 502 31.11 -6.67 -4.77
C MET A 502 32.18 -6.28 -5.79
N ARG A 503 31.80 -6.11 -7.06
CA ARG A 503 32.75 -5.73 -8.11
C ARG A 503 33.22 -4.30 -7.88
N SER A 504 34.54 -4.08 -7.87
CA SER A 504 35.18 -2.79 -7.61
C SER A 504 34.74 -1.64 -8.54
N ASP A 505 34.19 -1.96 -9.72
CA ASP A 505 33.65 -0.97 -10.66
C ASP A 505 32.35 -0.29 -10.17
N ASP A 506 31.66 -0.86 -9.17
CA ASP A 506 30.48 -0.25 -8.55
C ASP A 506 30.82 0.83 -7.50
N LEU A 507 32.11 0.98 -7.14
CA LEU A 507 32.61 1.93 -6.13
C LEU A 507 33.07 3.28 -6.70
N ARG A 508 32.93 3.54 -8.00
CA ARG A 508 33.36 4.85 -8.55
C ARG A 508 32.47 5.96 -8.01
N GLU A 509 33.09 6.93 -7.33
CA GLU A 509 32.49 8.23 -7.03
C GLU A 509 31.88 8.82 -8.30
N PRO A 510 30.70 9.47 -8.19
CA PRO A 510 30.06 10.09 -9.34
C PRO A 510 31.04 11.10 -9.97
N PRO A 511 31.20 11.13 -11.30
CA PRO A 511 31.97 12.17 -11.95
C PRO A 511 31.32 13.52 -11.64
N ALA A 512 32.14 14.50 -11.23
CA ALA A 512 31.69 15.87 -10.98
C ALA A 512 30.85 16.37 -12.18
N GLU A 513 29.58 16.68 -11.93
CA GLU A 513 28.66 17.14 -12.96
C GLU A 513 29.20 18.40 -13.62
N ARG A 514 29.22 18.40 -14.95
CA ARG A 514 29.40 19.63 -15.73
C ARG A 514 28.14 20.47 -15.59
N SER A 515 28.33 21.77 -15.35
CA SER A 515 27.27 22.78 -15.20
C SER A 515 26.18 22.67 -16.27
N PRO A 516 24.89 22.82 -15.90
CA PRO A 516 23.79 22.72 -16.85
C PRO A 516 23.63 24.05 -17.60
N SER A 517 24.17 24.13 -18.81
CA SER A 517 23.75 25.15 -19.79
C SER A 517 23.15 24.60 -21.08
N ASP A 518 23.13 23.28 -21.31
CA ASP A 518 22.69 22.72 -22.62
C ASP A 518 21.77 21.48 -22.51
N ALA A 519 20.79 21.49 -21.61
CA ALA A 519 19.70 20.52 -21.63
C ALA A 519 18.35 21.24 -21.70
N SER A 520 17.69 21.17 -22.86
CA SER A 520 16.33 21.67 -23.06
C SER A 520 15.33 20.89 -22.19
N PRO A 521 14.36 21.55 -21.54
CA PRO A 521 13.49 20.93 -20.56
C PRO A 521 12.39 20.09 -21.23
N ALA A 522 12.34 18.80 -20.93
CA ALA A 522 11.14 17.98 -21.14
C ALA A 522 10.15 18.27 -20.01
N GLY A 523 9.34 19.32 -20.20
CA GLY A 523 8.34 19.77 -19.24
C GLY A 523 7.17 18.80 -19.09
N PHE A 524 6.81 18.50 -17.83
CA PHE A 524 5.46 18.09 -17.47
C PHE A 524 4.52 19.28 -17.74
N SER A 525 3.70 19.19 -18.79
CA SER A 525 2.64 20.16 -19.03
C SER A 525 1.33 19.65 -18.43
N ALA A 526 0.89 20.30 -17.35
CA ALA A 526 -0.47 20.22 -16.87
C ALA A 526 -1.36 21.02 -17.85
N ALA A 527 -2.14 20.33 -18.67
CA ALA A 527 -3.07 20.97 -19.58
C ALA A 527 -4.32 21.45 -18.82
N ALA A 528 -4.28 22.70 -18.35
CA ALA A 528 -5.47 23.52 -18.15
C ALA A 528 -5.65 24.38 -19.41
N GLN A 529 -6.54 23.98 -20.31
CA GLN A 529 -6.98 24.85 -21.42
C GLN A 529 -8.34 25.44 -21.05
N ALA A 530 -8.29 26.68 -20.56
CA ALA A 530 -9.43 27.59 -20.58
C ALA A 530 -9.67 28.02 -22.03
N ALA A 531 -10.93 27.97 -22.45
CA ALA A 531 -11.39 28.49 -23.73
C ALA A 531 -11.26 30.02 -23.76
N GLU A 532 -10.58 30.56 -24.77
CA GLU A 532 -10.70 31.97 -25.15
C GLU A 532 -11.79 32.15 -26.21
N PRO A 533 -12.55 33.26 -26.17
CA PRO A 533 -13.63 33.52 -27.10
C PRO A 533 -13.12 34.07 -28.44
N ALA A 534 -13.85 33.73 -29.50
CA ALA A 534 -13.66 34.21 -30.85
C ALA A 534 -13.61 35.75 -30.93
N ARG A 535 -12.66 36.26 -31.71
CA ARG A 535 -12.70 37.61 -32.29
C ARG A 535 -12.54 37.50 -33.80
N ASP A 536 -13.66 37.63 -34.50
CA ASP A 536 -13.68 37.91 -35.93
C ASP A 536 -13.47 39.41 -36.18
N VAL A 537 -12.39 39.67 -36.90
CA VAL A 537 -12.22 40.58 -38.05
C VAL A 537 -13.38 41.55 -38.38
N HIS A 538 -13.14 42.85 -38.25
CA HIS A 538 -13.09 43.83 -39.36
C HIS A 538 -13.15 45.27 -38.82
N GLN A 539 -12.16 46.08 -39.18
CA GLN A 539 -12.20 47.53 -39.12
C GLN A 539 -12.20 48.04 -40.56
N ALA A 540 -13.27 48.74 -40.97
CA ALA A 540 -13.29 49.53 -42.19
C ALA A 540 -14.44 50.55 -42.12
N LEU A 541 -14.04 51.83 -42.22
CA LEU A 541 -14.73 52.97 -42.84
C LEU A 541 -15.76 53.78 -42.01
N ASP A 542 -15.30 55.00 -41.70
CA ASP A 542 -15.92 56.30 -41.99
C ASP A 542 -17.40 56.55 -41.68
N GLY A 543 -17.64 57.62 -40.91
CA GLY A 543 -18.86 58.43 -41.05
C GLY A 543 -19.43 58.99 -39.75
N ASP A 544 -19.34 60.32 -39.64
CA ASP A 544 -20.34 61.21 -39.05
C ASP A 544 -20.50 61.39 -37.52
N ASP A 545 -19.95 62.55 -37.10
CA ASP A 545 -20.71 63.75 -36.71
C ASP A 545 -20.96 64.05 -35.21
N ALA A 546 -20.31 65.17 -34.82
CA ALA A 546 -20.84 66.28 -34.03
C ALA A 546 -21.21 66.17 -32.54
N ARG A 547 -20.48 67.02 -31.78
CA ARG A 547 -20.92 67.95 -30.71
C ARG A 547 -21.16 67.41 -29.29
N ALA A 548 -20.31 67.87 -28.35
CA ALA A 548 -20.55 68.98 -27.39
C ALA A 548 -19.48 68.92 -26.27
N ARG A 549 -18.53 69.87 -26.24
CA ARG A 549 -18.44 71.08 -25.38
C ARG A 549 -17.93 70.86 -23.94
N GLN A 550 -16.86 71.61 -23.64
CA GLN A 550 -16.52 72.35 -22.39
C GLN A 550 -16.34 71.53 -21.10
N GLU A 551 -15.39 71.76 -20.19
CA GLU A 551 -14.47 72.88 -19.92
C GLU A 551 -13.54 72.48 -18.75
N VAL A 552 -12.30 73.02 -18.70
CA VAL A 552 -11.64 73.66 -17.51
C VAL A 552 -11.43 72.78 -16.26
N SER A 553 -10.28 72.66 -15.60
CA SER A 553 -9.00 73.39 -15.55
C SER A 553 -8.03 72.66 -14.60
N SER A 554 -6.73 72.94 -14.74
CA SER A 554 -5.65 73.10 -13.73
C SER A 554 -5.67 72.23 -12.44
N GLU A 555 -4.55 71.70 -11.94
CA GLU A 555 -3.26 72.36 -11.69
C GLU A 555 -2.10 71.34 -11.66
N ARG A 556 -1.00 71.78 -12.30
CA ARG A 556 0.45 71.58 -12.05
C ARG A 556 1.03 70.20 -11.80
#